data_AF-A0A7S4NEY8-F1
#
_entry.id   AF-A0A7S4NEY8-F1
#
_cell.length_a   1.000
_cell.length_b   1.000
_cell.length_c   1.000
_cell.angle_alpha   90.00
_cell.angle_beta   90.00
_cell.angle_gamma   90.00
#
_symmetry.space_group_name_H-M   'P 1'
#
loop_
_entity.id
_entity.type
_entity.pdbx_description
1 polymer ?
#
loop_
_entity_poly.entity_id
_entity_poly.type
_entity_poly.pdbx_seq_one_letter_code
_entity_poly.pdbx_strand_id
1 'polypeptide(L)'
;GDAGGRKAPPTDGASDGSTPTPPADDPTRRPPPPPRSERYEAFASILAPFSNSSGLDDDASPQHQALLWLADEDGLRIGWERSEKNATRRFALATLYFATDGDDGSWQDSCGFLSPADECTWKSNATTE
;
A
#
# COMPACT_ATOMS: atom_id res chain seq x y z
N GLY A 1 9.59 -44.05 77.21
CA GLY A 1 9.22 -45.17 76.34
C GLY A 1 7.85 -44.88 75.77
N ASP A 2 7.80 -44.76 74.44
CA ASP A 2 6.67 -44.88 73.49
C ASP A 2 5.33 -44.15 73.63
N ALA A 3 4.70 -43.98 72.46
CA ALA A 3 3.37 -43.50 72.08
C ALA A 3 3.21 -41.98 71.98
N GLY A 4 2.81 -41.36 70.87
CA GLY A 4 2.29 -41.83 69.57
C GLY A 4 1.35 -40.72 69.04
N GLY A 5 1.45 -40.31 67.77
CA GLY A 5 0.52 -39.28 67.28
C GLY A 5 0.67 -38.75 65.85
N ARG A 6 0.00 -39.43 64.91
CA ARG A 6 -0.82 -38.90 63.78
C ARG A 6 -0.19 -38.34 62.48
N LYS A 7 -0.46 -39.12 61.41
CA LYS A 7 -1.06 -38.79 60.09
C LYS A 7 -0.31 -37.86 59.09
N ALA A 8 -0.11 -38.40 57.89
CA ALA A 8 0.23 -37.73 56.63
C ALA A 8 -0.90 -36.80 56.13
N PRO A 9 -0.62 -35.88 55.18
CA PRO A 9 -0.67 -36.27 53.75
C PRO A 9 0.48 -35.71 52.90
N PRO A 10 0.71 -36.26 51.70
CA PRO A 10 1.63 -35.73 50.71
C PRO A 10 1.09 -34.44 50.07
N THR A 11 1.96 -33.47 49.84
CA THR A 11 1.67 -32.31 48.99
C THR A 11 1.60 -32.75 47.53
N ASP A 12 0.42 -32.56 46.94
CA ASP A 12 0.10 -32.80 45.55
C ASP A 12 1.08 -32.06 44.61
N GLY A 13 1.76 -32.82 43.77
CA GLY A 13 2.44 -32.29 42.60
C GLY A 13 1.41 -31.87 41.56
N ALA A 14 1.13 -30.57 41.49
CA ALA A 14 0.46 -29.98 40.35
C ALA A 14 1.48 -29.92 39.18
N SER A 15 1.40 -30.91 38.29
CA SER A 15 2.08 -30.88 37.00
C SER A 15 1.08 -30.32 35.99
N ASP A 16 1.31 -29.07 35.57
CA ASP A 16 0.53 -28.37 34.55
C ASP A 16 0.49 -29.21 33.27
N GLY A 17 -0.70 -29.75 32.98
CA GLY A 17 -1.02 -30.36 31.69
C GLY A 17 -1.18 -29.26 30.64
N SER A 18 -0.06 -28.83 30.05
CA SER A 18 -0.09 -28.00 28.85
C SER A 18 -0.70 -28.78 27.69
N THR A 19 -1.92 -28.41 27.32
CA THR A 19 -2.58 -28.80 26.07
C THR A 19 -1.72 -28.36 24.88
N PRO A 20 -1.23 -29.26 24.00
CA PRO A 20 -0.58 -28.83 22.77
C PRO A 20 -1.61 -28.24 21.81
N THR A 21 -1.46 -26.96 21.49
CA THR A 21 -2.17 -26.29 20.39
C THR A 21 -1.86 -27.02 19.08
N PRO A 22 -2.86 -27.35 18.23
CA PRO A 22 -2.59 -27.91 16.91
C PRO A 22 -1.79 -26.91 16.06
N PRO A 23 -0.91 -27.38 15.16
CA PRO A 23 -0.22 -26.49 14.22
C PRO A 23 -1.24 -25.81 13.32
N ALA A 24 -1.14 -24.49 13.19
CA ALA A 24 -1.90 -23.71 12.22
C ALA A 24 -1.35 -23.96 10.82
N ASP A 25 -1.72 -25.08 10.21
CA ASP A 25 -1.67 -25.24 8.76
C ASP A 25 -2.80 -24.40 8.15
N ASP A 26 -2.44 -23.28 7.55
CA ASP A 26 -2.67 -22.97 6.12
C ASP A 26 -2.42 -21.46 5.91
N PRO A 27 -1.34 -21.05 5.22
CA PRO A 27 -1.27 -19.70 4.69
C PRO A 27 -2.25 -19.68 3.52
N THR A 28 -3.51 -19.31 3.79
CA THR A 28 -4.53 -19.01 2.78
C THR A 28 -3.87 -18.22 1.67
N ARG A 29 -3.51 -18.92 0.59
CA ARG A 29 -2.70 -18.36 -0.48
C ARG A 29 -3.60 -17.35 -1.16
N ARG A 30 -3.42 -16.06 -0.87
CA ARG A 30 -4.10 -14.97 -1.57
C ARG A 30 -3.97 -15.31 -3.05
N PRO A 31 -5.08 -15.44 -3.81
CA PRO A 31 -4.99 -15.68 -5.23
C PRO A 31 -4.04 -14.62 -5.82
N PRO A 32 -3.12 -15.00 -6.71
CA PRO A 32 -2.23 -14.03 -7.31
C PRO A 32 -3.10 -12.92 -7.91
N PRO A 33 -2.72 -11.64 -7.74
CA PRO A 33 -3.46 -10.56 -8.38
C PRO A 33 -3.56 -10.86 -9.89
N PRO A 34 -4.63 -10.40 -10.57
CA PRO A 34 -4.71 -10.51 -12.01
C PRO A 34 -3.43 -9.97 -12.64
N PRO A 35 -2.98 -10.54 -13.78
CA PRO A 35 -1.79 -10.05 -14.45
C PRO A 35 -1.98 -8.56 -14.77
N ARG A 36 -1.02 -7.74 -14.35
CA ARG A 36 -1.07 -6.30 -14.62
C ARG A 36 -0.82 -6.05 -16.11
N SER A 37 -1.29 -4.91 -16.60
CA SER A 37 -1.16 -4.55 -18.01
C SER A 37 0.32 -4.35 -18.39
N GLU A 38 0.70 -4.59 -19.66
CA GLU A 38 2.06 -4.29 -20.14
C GLU A 38 2.45 -2.84 -19.88
N ARG A 39 1.46 -1.94 -19.93
CA ARG A 39 1.60 -0.51 -19.62
C ARG A 39 1.94 -0.27 -18.16
N TYR A 40 1.27 -0.97 -17.24
CA TYR A 40 1.59 -0.92 -15.81
C TYR A 40 3.03 -1.35 -15.57
N GLU A 41 3.43 -2.52 -16.09
CA GLU A 41 4.77 -3.06 -15.90
C GLU A 41 5.86 -2.14 -16.49
N ALA A 42 5.60 -1.55 -17.66
CA ALA A 42 6.50 -0.59 -18.28
C ALA A 42 6.69 0.66 -17.40
N PHE A 43 5.60 1.22 -16.86
CA PHE A 43 5.70 2.36 -15.95
C PHE A 43 6.35 1.99 -14.62
N ALA A 44 6.02 0.83 -14.03
CA ALA A 44 6.62 0.35 -12.81
C ALA A 44 8.15 0.26 -12.95
N SER A 45 8.63 -0.31 -14.05
CA SER A 45 10.06 -0.43 -14.32
C SER A 45 10.77 0.92 -14.46
N ILE A 46 10.13 1.90 -15.11
CA ILE A 46 10.73 3.24 -15.32
C ILE A 46 10.68 4.07 -14.04
N LEU A 47 9.63 3.90 -13.23
CA LEU A 47 9.37 4.71 -12.04
C LEU A 47 9.98 4.14 -10.76
N ALA A 48 10.39 2.87 -10.77
CA ALA A 48 11.05 2.21 -9.63
C ALA A 48 12.23 3.01 -9.04
N PRO A 49 13.11 3.69 -9.82
CA PRO A 49 14.18 4.50 -9.24
C PRO A 49 13.71 5.74 -8.46
N PHE A 50 12.48 6.19 -8.68
CA PHE A 50 11.89 7.37 -8.04
C PHE A 50 10.97 7.02 -6.86
N SER A 51 10.78 5.73 -6.60
CA SER A 51 10.02 5.21 -5.46
C SER A 51 10.91 4.33 -4.59
N ASN A 52 10.53 4.13 -3.33
CA ASN A 52 11.00 2.95 -2.62
C ASN A 52 10.25 1.71 -3.15
N SER A 53 10.89 0.55 -3.15
CA SER A 53 10.26 -0.69 -3.67
C SER A 53 8.96 -1.01 -2.92
N SER A 54 8.94 -0.79 -1.61
CA SER A 54 7.76 -0.99 -0.76
C SER A 54 6.56 -0.13 -1.17
N GLY A 55 6.78 1.09 -1.67
CA GLY A 55 5.69 1.97 -2.09
C GLY A 55 4.96 1.40 -3.31
N LEU A 56 5.68 0.90 -4.32
CA LEU A 56 5.03 0.35 -5.52
C LEU A 56 4.32 -0.98 -5.27
N ASP A 57 4.73 -1.74 -4.24
CA ASP A 57 4.14 -3.04 -3.89
C ASP A 57 2.93 -2.94 -2.94
N ASP A 58 2.81 -1.83 -2.19
CA ASP A 58 1.72 -1.60 -1.26
C ASP A 58 0.54 -0.93 -1.96
N ASP A 59 -0.54 -1.70 -2.20
CA ASP A 59 -1.77 -1.25 -2.87
C ASP A 59 -2.39 0.02 -2.22
N ALA A 60 -2.13 0.27 -0.93
CA ALA A 60 -2.64 1.42 -0.19
C ALA A 60 -1.71 2.65 -0.23
N SER A 61 -0.53 2.54 -0.85
CA SER A 61 0.40 3.65 -0.89
C SER A 61 0.03 4.68 -1.96
N PRO A 62 0.36 5.96 -1.74
CA PRO A 62 0.19 6.99 -2.77
C PRO A 62 0.96 6.70 -4.06
N GLN A 63 2.13 6.07 -3.96
CA GLN A 63 2.94 5.70 -5.13
C GLN A 63 2.24 4.62 -5.95
N HIS A 64 1.62 3.65 -5.29
CA HIS A 64 0.88 2.60 -5.96
C HIS A 64 -0.35 3.15 -6.67
N GLN A 65 -1.13 3.98 -5.98
CA GLN A 65 -2.31 4.63 -6.54
C GLN A 65 -1.94 5.52 -7.74
N ALA A 66 -0.85 6.29 -7.63
CA ALA A 66 -0.33 7.10 -8.73
C ALA A 66 0.10 6.27 -9.94
N LEU A 67 0.77 5.14 -9.72
CA LEU A 67 1.18 4.22 -10.78
C LEU A 67 -0.04 3.59 -11.47
N LEU A 68 -1.03 3.16 -10.69
CA LEU A 68 -2.27 2.59 -11.20
C LEU A 68 -3.03 3.60 -12.07
N TRP A 69 -3.22 4.82 -11.56
CA TRP A 69 -3.86 5.90 -12.31
C TRP A 69 -3.09 6.20 -13.61
N LEU A 70 -1.76 6.31 -13.55
CA LEU A 70 -0.95 6.62 -14.74
C LEU A 70 -1.02 5.53 -15.82
N ALA A 71 -1.10 4.27 -15.38
CA ALA A 71 -1.20 3.12 -16.26
C ALA A 71 -2.59 3.03 -16.91
N ASP A 72 -3.66 3.17 -16.14
CA ASP A 72 -4.99 2.73 -16.56
C ASP A 72 -5.98 3.89 -16.79
N GLU A 73 -5.79 5.03 -16.13
CA GLU A 73 -6.78 6.13 -16.08
C GLU A 73 -6.29 7.45 -16.68
N ASP A 74 -4.97 7.66 -16.83
CA ASP A 74 -4.41 8.91 -17.34
C ASP A 74 -4.98 9.26 -18.72
N GLY A 75 -5.85 10.28 -18.75
CA GLY A 75 -6.56 10.72 -19.94
C GLY A 75 -5.65 11.35 -21.00
N LEU A 76 -4.46 11.83 -20.61
CA LEU A 76 -3.45 12.28 -21.56
C LEU A 76 -2.83 11.10 -22.33
N ARG A 77 -2.99 9.87 -21.80
CA ARG A 77 -2.50 8.60 -22.36
C ARG A 77 -1.02 8.68 -22.72
N ILE A 78 -0.20 9.27 -21.84
CA ILE A 78 1.22 9.46 -22.13
C ILE A 78 1.86 8.10 -22.46
N GLY A 79 2.73 8.07 -23.47
CA GLY A 79 3.46 6.86 -23.83
C GLY A 79 4.73 6.77 -23.00
N TRP A 80 4.97 5.62 -22.35
CA TRP A 80 6.23 5.35 -21.64
C TRP A 80 7.44 5.42 -22.57
N GLU A 81 7.27 5.04 -23.85
CA GLU A 81 8.30 5.08 -24.89
C GLU A 81 8.67 6.49 -25.35
N ARG A 82 7.77 7.48 -25.15
CA ARG A 82 7.90 8.82 -25.77
C ARG A 82 8.28 9.92 -24.79
N SER A 83 8.04 9.77 -23.49
CA SER A 83 8.54 10.74 -22.51
C SER A 83 8.56 10.19 -21.08
N GLU A 84 9.68 9.58 -20.68
CA GLU A 84 10.01 9.29 -19.28
C GLU A 84 9.79 10.53 -18.40
N LYS A 85 10.19 11.72 -18.87
CA LYS A 85 10.04 12.97 -18.13
C LYS A 85 8.58 13.29 -17.79
N ASN A 86 7.65 13.10 -18.74
CA ASN A 86 6.24 13.36 -18.48
C ASN A 86 5.67 12.30 -17.53
N ALA A 87 6.08 11.04 -17.69
CA ALA A 87 5.71 9.97 -16.79
C ALA A 87 6.17 10.25 -15.36
N THR A 88 7.43 10.63 -15.16
CA THR A 88 7.96 10.99 -13.84
C THR A 88 7.25 12.19 -13.23
N ARG A 89 6.98 13.25 -14.02
CA ARG A 89 6.28 14.44 -13.52
C ARG A 89 4.85 14.13 -13.09
N ARG A 90 4.08 13.46 -13.95
CA ARG A 90 2.70 13.07 -13.66
C ARG A 90 2.63 12.08 -12.51
N PHE A 91 3.56 11.13 -12.45
CA PHE A 91 3.69 10.21 -11.31
C PHE A 91 3.95 10.96 -10.01
N ALA A 92 4.91 11.89 -9.97
CA ALA A 92 5.23 12.66 -8.77
C ALA A 92 4.05 13.52 -8.30
N LEU A 93 3.35 14.17 -9.23
CA LEU A 93 2.18 14.98 -8.93
C LEU A 93 0.97 14.14 -8.48
N ALA A 94 0.71 13.01 -9.15
CA ALA A 94 -0.34 12.08 -8.73
C ALA A 94 -0.02 11.47 -7.35
N THR A 95 1.24 11.15 -7.08
CA THR A 95 1.68 10.67 -5.75
C THR A 95 1.40 11.73 -4.68
N LEU A 96 1.72 12.99 -4.95
CA LEU A 96 1.40 14.10 -4.03
C LEU A 96 -0.11 14.21 -3.77
N TYR A 97 -0.91 14.11 -4.82
CA TYR A 97 -2.37 14.18 -4.74
C TYR A 97 -2.93 13.09 -3.82
N PHE A 98 -2.59 11.82 -4.06
CA PHE A 98 -3.05 10.71 -3.21
C PHE A 98 -2.45 10.77 -1.79
N ALA A 99 -1.21 11.25 -1.63
CA ALA A 99 -0.57 11.36 -0.31
C ALA A 99 -1.16 12.45 0.60
N THR A 100 -2.00 13.32 0.03
CA THR A 100 -2.64 14.43 0.75
C THR A 100 -4.16 14.36 0.63
N ASP A 101 -4.66 13.13 0.46
CA ASP A 101 -6.08 12.79 0.39
C ASP A 101 -6.84 13.61 -0.67
N GLY A 102 -6.20 13.96 -1.79
CA GLY A 102 -6.85 14.76 -2.84
C GLY A 102 -8.08 14.09 -3.47
N ASP A 103 -8.16 12.76 -3.38
CA ASP A 103 -9.24 11.92 -3.89
C ASP A 103 -10.47 11.86 -2.97
N ASP A 104 -10.35 12.31 -1.71
CA ASP A 104 -11.48 12.35 -0.77
C ASP A 104 -12.38 13.59 -0.95
N GLY A 105 -11.95 14.55 -1.78
CA GLY A 105 -12.66 15.80 -2.06
C GLY A 105 -12.43 16.91 -1.03
N SER A 106 -11.48 16.77 -0.10
CA SER A 106 -11.11 17.75 0.92
C SER A 106 -10.36 18.96 0.37
N TRP A 107 -9.73 18.83 -0.80
CA TRP A 107 -9.06 19.92 -1.48
C TRP A 107 -10.07 21.00 -1.89
N GLN A 108 -9.85 22.24 -1.42
CA GLN A 108 -10.69 23.39 -1.75
C GLN A 108 -10.68 23.70 -3.26
N ASP A 109 -9.55 23.42 -3.92
CA ASP A 109 -9.39 23.51 -5.36
C ASP A 109 -8.55 22.32 -5.83
N SER A 110 -9.12 21.50 -6.72
CA SER A 110 -8.43 20.36 -7.35
C SER A 110 -7.19 20.76 -8.16
N CYS A 111 -7.06 22.04 -8.54
CA CYS A 111 -5.99 22.57 -9.39
C CYS A 111 -5.83 21.82 -10.74
N GLY A 112 -6.85 21.09 -11.17
CA GLY A 112 -6.81 20.25 -12.37
C GLY A 112 -5.96 18.98 -12.23
N PHE A 113 -5.58 18.57 -11.02
CA PHE A 113 -4.86 17.32 -10.80
C PHE A 113 -5.64 16.14 -11.38
N LEU A 114 -4.87 15.17 -11.90
CA LEU A 114 -5.36 13.96 -12.58
C LEU A 114 -6.21 14.23 -13.84
N SER A 115 -6.33 15.48 -14.29
CA SER A 115 -7.05 15.80 -15.52
C SER A 115 -6.27 15.35 -16.77
N PRO A 116 -6.95 15.19 -17.92
CA PRO A 116 -6.29 14.89 -19.19
C PRO A 116 -5.39 16.02 -19.72
N ALA A 117 -5.37 17.20 -19.10
CA ALA A 117 -4.53 18.31 -19.52
C ALA A 117 -3.04 18.06 -19.21
N ASP A 118 -2.14 18.74 -19.93
CA ASP A 118 -0.71 18.74 -19.65
C ASP A 118 -0.46 19.20 -18.21
N GLU A 119 0.41 18.49 -17.48
CA GLU A 119 0.63 18.76 -16.06
C GLU A 119 1.19 20.16 -15.79
N CYS A 120 1.82 20.81 -16.78
CA CYS A 120 2.28 22.20 -16.64
C CYS A 120 1.13 23.20 -16.56
N THR A 121 -0.09 22.78 -16.90
CA THR A 121 -1.31 23.58 -16.82
C THR A 121 -2.11 23.35 -15.55
N TRP A 122 -1.73 22.37 -14.72
CA TRP A 122 -2.38 22.10 -13.44
C TRP A 122 -2.03 23.22 -12.45
N LYS A 123 -3.03 24.04 -12.15
CA LYS A 123 -2.92 25.20 -11.27
C LYS A 123 -4.30 25.59 -10.76
N SER A 124 -4.32 26.36 -9.68
CA SER A 124 -5.58 26.90 -9.15
C SER A 124 -6.30 27.76 -10.19
N ASN A 125 -7.62 27.66 -10.23
CA ASN A 125 -8.47 28.54 -11.02
C ASN A 125 -8.83 29.83 -10.26
N ALA A 126 -8.34 30.00 -9.03
CA ALA A 126 -8.50 31.23 -8.28
C ALA A 126 -7.98 32.39 -9.13
N THR A 127 -8.91 33.28 -9.48
CA THR A 127 -8.54 34.54 -10.13
C THR A 127 -7.66 35.28 -9.14
N THR A 128 -6.42 35.57 -9.53
CA THR A 128 -5.57 36.49 -8.79
C THR A 128 -6.30 37.83 -8.73
N GLU A 129 -6.85 38.17 -7.57
CA GLU A 129 -7.35 39.53 -7.30
C GLU A 129 -6.18 40.49 -7.08
#